data_AF-A0A359M2P3-F1
#
_entry.id   AF-A0A359M2P3-F1
#
_cell.length_a   1.000
_cell.length_b   1.000
_cell.length_c   1.000
_cell.angle_alpha   90.00
_cell.angle_beta   90.00
_cell.angle_gamma   90.00
#
_symmetry.space_group_name_H-M   'P 1'
#
loop_
_entity.id
_entity.type
_entity.pdbx_description
1 polymer ?
#
loop_
_entity_poly.entity_id
_entity_poly.type
_entity_poly.pdbx_seq_one_letter_code
_entity_poly.pdbx_strand_id
1 'polypeptide(L)'
;YTARNGGGFRVVGGTSFSSPMMAGAAAVLKAARPGLAPAQYKSLLVNYARPLYGPGSATVTNSRDAGAGALQLLASLSARSTVTPSTLSFGIATGTADLTREITVTNLSDRADIFTLTPEVRAAGPVPTITPNSVNLGPRESQRVNVRWNVSGLAPGEYQGAVIVTGFQTSLTPAAVPWWFGVPAQSVRTITPLEVPDTARPGSEQAFFLRLTDAAGIPVTSVTPEVRAGAGGTATITTVAAEPRLPGTYFVRVRMGTAAGTQSFTVAAGGVELTLLIPVQ
;
A
#
# COMPACT_ATOMS: atom_id res chain seq x y z
N TYR A 1 9.32 1.56 23.23
CA TYR A 1 10.58 2.12 23.75
C TYR A 1 11.75 1.54 22.98
N THR A 2 12.82 2.30 22.79
CA THR A 2 14.08 1.82 22.22
C THR A 2 15.28 2.45 22.94
N ALA A 3 16.46 1.85 22.81
CA ALA A 3 17.68 2.34 23.43
C ALA A 3 18.08 3.75 22.91
N ARG A 4 18.71 4.55 23.78
CA ARG A 4 19.24 5.88 23.46
C ARG A 4 20.76 5.91 23.64
N ASN A 5 21.44 6.75 22.86
CA ASN A 5 22.86 7.05 23.09
C ASN A 5 23.08 7.64 24.50
N GLY A 6 24.15 7.22 25.17
CA GLY A 6 24.43 7.58 26.57
C GLY A 6 23.67 6.75 27.61
N GLY A 7 22.96 5.69 27.20
CA GLY A 7 22.19 4.81 28.09
C GLY A 7 20.71 5.19 28.20
N GLY A 8 19.91 4.27 28.75
CA GLY A 8 18.47 4.46 28.95
C GLY A 8 17.59 4.21 27.72
N PHE A 9 16.31 4.54 27.84
CA PHE A 9 15.28 4.28 26.84
C PHE A 9 14.51 5.56 26.48
N ARG A 10 13.99 5.61 25.26
CA ARG A 10 13.07 6.67 24.80
C ARG A 10 11.84 6.12 24.11
N VAL A 11 10.76 6.89 24.16
CA VAL A 11 9.57 6.69 23.32
C VAL A 11 9.85 7.30 21.96
N VAL A 12 9.52 6.57 20.90
CA VAL A 12 9.72 6.95 19.51
C VAL A 12 8.57 6.40 18.69
N GLY A 13 8.26 7.06 17.58
CA GLY A 13 7.26 6.63 16.61
C GLY A 13 7.80 6.71 15.18
N GLY A 14 7.19 5.97 14.27
CA GLY A 14 7.53 5.96 12.84
C GLY A 14 7.78 4.56 12.29
N THR A 15 7.58 4.40 10.99
CA THR A 15 7.77 3.13 10.26
C THR A 15 9.20 2.59 10.36
N SER A 16 10.19 3.47 10.57
CA SER A 16 11.58 3.11 10.84
C SER A 16 11.75 2.21 12.07
N PHE A 17 10.82 2.23 13.02
CA PHE A 17 10.81 1.33 14.18
C PHE A 17 10.01 0.04 13.93
N SER A 18 9.08 0.04 12.97
CA SER A 18 8.39 -1.18 12.52
C SER A 18 9.32 -2.10 11.71
N SER A 19 10.21 -1.53 10.89
CA SER A 19 11.18 -2.28 10.07
C SER A 19 12.05 -3.26 10.88
N PRO A 20 12.75 -2.86 11.97
CA PRO A 20 13.54 -3.79 12.78
C PRO A 20 12.69 -4.83 13.52
N MET A 21 11.43 -4.55 13.84
CA MET A 21 10.53 -5.57 14.41
C MET A 21 10.25 -6.69 13.40
N MET A 22 9.98 -6.33 12.14
CA MET A 22 9.82 -7.32 11.06
C MET A 22 11.12 -8.09 10.80
N ALA A 23 12.28 -7.44 10.87
CA ALA A 23 13.58 -8.09 10.71
C ALA A 23 13.84 -9.12 11.83
N GLY A 24 13.54 -8.77 13.08
CA GLY A 24 13.64 -9.69 14.22
C GLY A 24 12.71 -10.90 14.08
N ALA A 25 11.46 -10.67 13.66
CA ALA A 25 10.50 -11.75 13.40
C ALA A 25 10.96 -12.69 12.27
N ALA A 26 11.51 -12.13 11.19
CA ALA A 26 12.10 -12.92 10.11
C ALA A 26 13.29 -13.77 10.59
N ALA A 27 14.14 -13.22 11.47
CA ALA A 27 15.26 -13.95 12.05
C ALA A 27 14.79 -15.13 12.92
N VAL A 28 13.77 -14.93 13.77
CA VAL A 28 13.14 -16.00 14.56
C VAL A 28 12.56 -17.08 13.65
N LEU A 29 11.82 -16.71 12.60
CA LEU A 29 11.28 -17.67 11.63
C LEU A 29 12.37 -18.46 10.93
N LYS A 30 13.48 -17.81 10.54
CA LYS A 30 14.60 -18.48 9.88
C LYS A 30 15.31 -19.46 10.81
N ALA A 31 15.48 -19.10 12.08
CA ALA A 31 16.06 -20.00 13.08
C ALA A 31 15.14 -21.20 13.36
N ALA A 32 13.83 -20.98 13.51
CA ALA A 32 12.87 -22.03 13.81
C ALA A 32 12.56 -22.96 12.61
N ARG A 33 12.66 -22.43 11.38
CA ARG A 33 12.36 -23.18 10.15
C ARG A 33 13.45 -22.94 9.11
N PRO A 34 14.64 -23.54 9.27
CA PRO A 34 15.74 -23.33 8.35
C PRO A 34 15.43 -23.94 6.96
N GLY A 35 16.03 -23.36 5.91
CA GLY A 35 15.99 -23.90 4.55
C GLY A 35 14.80 -23.45 3.68
N LEU A 36 13.89 -22.62 4.19
CA LEU A 36 12.83 -22.04 3.35
C LEU A 36 13.40 -20.97 2.40
N ALA A 37 12.76 -20.80 1.25
CA ALA A 37 13.09 -19.72 0.32
C ALA A 37 12.71 -18.34 0.91
N PRO A 38 13.41 -17.24 0.53
CA PRO A 38 13.07 -15.89 1.00
C PRO A 38 11.59 -15.50 0.79
N ALA A 39 11.01 -15.89 -0.34
CA ALA A 39 9.60 -15.64 -0.64
C ALA A 39 8.63 -16.39 0.30
N GLN A 40 9.03 -17.57 0.77
CA GLN A 40 8.25 -18.35 1.75
C GLN A 40 8.30 -17.69 3.13
N TYR A 41 9.47 -17.20 3.58
CA TYR A 41 9.54 -16.40 4.81
C TYR A 41 8.68 -15.13 4.73
N LYS A 42 8.69 -14.44 3.57
CA LYS A 42 7.79 -13.31 3.33
C LYS A 42 6.32 -13.74 3.42
N SER A 43 5.94 -14.85 2.80
CA SER A 43 4.57 -15.38 2.89
C SER A 43 4.15 -15.65 4.34
N LEU A 44 5.02 -16.26 5.14
CA LEU A 44 4.73 -16.54 6.56
C LEU A 44 4.47 -15.27 7.38
N LEU A 45 5.20 -14.18 7.09
CA LEU A 45 5.05 -12.90 7.79
C LEU A 45 3.84 -12.11 7.30
N VAL A 46 3.51 -12.21 6.01
CA VAL A 46 2.44 -11.43 5.37
C VAL A 46 1.10 -12.14 5.49
N ASN A 47 1.01 -13.42 5.11
CA ASN A 47 -0.26 -14.11 4.98
C ASN A 47 -0.87 -14.57 6.31
N TYR A 48 -0.10 -14.54 7.39
CA TYR A 48 -0.58 -14.85 8.74
C TYR A 48 -0.63 -13.60 9.62
N ALA A 49 -0.58 -12.41 9.01
CA ALA A 49 -0.80 -11.16 9.72
C ALA A 49 -2.24 -11.07 10.25
N ARG A 50 -2.42 -10.43 11.41
CA ARG A 50 -3.74 -10.15 11.96
C ARG A 50 -4.34 -8.92 11.27
N PRO A 51 -5.57 -9.00 10.74
CA PRO A 51 -6.26 -7.84 10.21
C PRO A 51 -6.27 -6.66 11.21
N LEU A 52 -6.10 -5.46 10.67
CA LEU A 52 -6.22 -4.23 11.45
C LEU A 52 -7.60 -3.62 11.23
N TYR A 53 -8.12 -2.99 12.28
CA TYR A 53 -9.39 -2.28 12.27
C TYR A 53 -9.14 -0.86 12.74
N GLY A 54 -9.82 0.10 12.12
CA GLY A 54 -9.85 1.46 12.63
C GLY A 54 -10.52 1.51 14.01
N PRO A 55 -10.24 2.52 14.85
CA PRO A 55 -10.92 2.68 16.14
C PRO A 55 -12.44 2.66 15.97
N GLY A 56 -13.12 1.70 16.60
CA GLY A 56 -14.58 1.54 16.52
C GLY A 56 -15.13 0.99 15.19
N SER A 57 -14.27 0.61 14.24
CA SER A 57 -14.70 0.09 12.93
C SER A 57 -14.84 -1.44 12.93
N ALA A 58 -15.94 -1.94 12.36
CA ALA A 58 -16.10 -3.36 12.04
C ALA A 58 -15.45 -3.73 10.70
N THR A 59 -15.01 -2.75 9.91
CA THR A 59 -14.40 -2.95 8.60
C THR A 59 -12.89 -3.01 8.72
N VAL A 60 -12.29 -4.00 8.06
CA VAL A 60 -10.83 -4.15 8.00
C VAL A 60 -10.22 -2.93 7.30
N THR A 61 -9.14 -2.39 7.87
CA THR A 61 -8.37 -1.30 7.28
C THR A 61 -7.89 -1.66 5.87
N ASN A 62 -7.85 -0.65 5.01
CA ASN A 62 -7.41 -0.77 3.64
C ASN A 62 -6.03 -1.44 3.52
N SER A 63 -5.85 -2.31 2.52
CA SER A 63 -4.59 -2.97 2.21
C SER A 63 -3.49 -2.00 1.78
N ARG A 64 -3.82 -0.82 1.25
CA ARG A 64 -2.82 0.23 0.97
C ARG A 64 -2.26 0.87 2.24
N ASP A 65 -3.06 0.94 3.31
CA ASP A 65 -2.66 1.56 4.58
C ASP A 65 -2.00 0.54 5.52
N ALA A 66 -2.60 -0.65 5.64
CA ALA A 66 -2.22 -1.68 6.60
C ALA A 66 -1.46 -2.87 5.98
N GLY A 67 -1.35 -2.93 4.65
CA GLY A 67 -0.89 -4.15 3.98
C GLY A 67 -1.79 -5.34 4.31
N ALA A 68 -1.16 -6.46 4.69
CA ALA A 68 -1.88 -7.63 5.18
C ALA A 68 -2.39 -7.48 6.62
N GLY A 69 -1.91 -6.48 7.38
CA GLY A 69 -2.25 -6.25 8.78
C GLY A 69 -1.03 -6.26 9.71
N ALA A 70 -1.27 -6.48 11.00
CA ALA A 70 -0.22 -6.52 12.02
C ALA A 70 0.50 -7.87 12.06
N LEU A 71 1.82 -7.82 12.22
CA LEU A 71 2.65 -9.01 12.45
C LEU A 71 2.08 -9.89 13.58
N GLN A 72 1.98 -11.19 13.31
CA GLN A 72 1.49 -12.19 14.26
C GLN A 72 2.46 -13.39 14.27
N LEU A 73 3.60 -13.21 14.95
CA LEU A 73 4.73 -14.15 14.87
C LEU A 73 4.36 -15.58 15.30
N LEU A 74 3.45 -15.73 16.26
CA LEU A 74 3.00 -17.05 16.70
C LEU A 74 2.25 -17.79 15.58
N ALA A 75 1.26 -17.14 14.94
CA ALA A 75 0.56 -17.70 13.77
C ALA A 75 1.54 -17.97 12.63
N SER A 76 2.49 -17.06 12.39
CA SER A 76 3.55 -17.28 11.41
C SER A 76 4.32 -18.56 11.74
N LEU A 77 4.78 -18.77 12.97
CA LEU A 77 5.55 -19.97 13.37
C LEU A 77 4.74 -21.26 13.24
N SER A 78 3.44 -21.23 13.56
CA SER A 78 2.56 -22.41 13.48
C SER A 78 2.04 -22.70 12.07
N ALA A 79 2.23 -21.78 11.12
CA ALA A 79 1.78 -21.91 9.74
C ALA A 79 2.21 -23.24 9.11
N ARG A 80 1.28 -23.89 8.40
CA ARG A 80 1.50 -25.17 7.73
C ARG A 80 1.55 -25.07 6.22
N SER A 81 1.37 -23.87 5.68
CA SER A 81 1.52 -23.60 4.26
C SER A 81 2.17 -22.24 4.01
N THR A 82 2.60 -22.05 2.77
CA THR A 82 2.98 -20.75 2.24
C THR A 82 2.34 -20.53 0.90
N VAL A 83 2.05 -19.28 0.57
CA VAL A 83 1.50 -18.88 -0.70
C VAL A 83 2.38 -17.81 -1.32
N THR A 84 2.85 -18.05 -2.55
CA THR A 84 3.76 -17.15 -3.26
C THR A 84 3.19 -16.78 -4.63
N PRO A 85 3.15 -15.49 -5.04
CA PRO A 85 3.50 -14.32 -4.26
C PRO A 85 2.58 -14.11 -3.04
N SER A 86 3.08 -13.43 -2.01
CA SER A 86 2.35 -13.21 -0.76
C SER A 86 1.25 -12.15 -0.85
N THR A 87 1.12 -11.47 -1.99
CA THR A 87 0.12 -10.44 -2.30
C THR A 87 -0.16 -10.45 -3.79
N LEU A 88 -1.37 -10.11 -4.20
CA LEU A 88 -1.80 -10.02 -5.59
C LEU A 88 -2.19 -8.58 -5.94
N SER A 89 -1.67 -8.09 -7.07
CA SER A 89 -2.13 -6.84 -7.67
C SER A 89 -2.64 -7.09 -9.07
N PHE A 90 -3.89 -6.71 -9.29
CA PHE A 90 -4.52 -6.66 -10.61
C PHE A 90 -4.37 -5.27 -11.25
N GLY A 91 -3.72 -4.32 -10.58
CA GLY A 91 -3.45 -3.00 -11.14
C GLY A 91 -4.70 -2.14 -11.27
N ILE A 92 -4.65 -1.18 -12.20
CA ILE A 92 -5.69 -0.17 -12.43
C ILE A 92 -6.23 -0.35 -13.85
N ALA A 93 -7.56 -0.35 -14.01
CA ALA A 93 -8.21 -0.38 -15.33
C ALA A 93 -9.53 0.41 -15.33
N THR A 94 -10.08 0.69 -16.52
CA THR A 94 -11.26 1.55 -16.75
C THR A 94 -12.60 0.87 -16.40
N GLY A 95 -12.63 0.01 -15.38
CA GLY A 95 -13.82 -0.70 -14.92
C GLY A 95 -14.10 -2.03 -15.62
N THR A 96 -13.38 -2.33 -16.70
CA THR A 96 -13.38 -3.63 -17.37
C THR A 96 -11.98 -4.22 -17.32
N ALA A 97 -11.86 -5.47 -16.91
CA ALA A 97 -10.59 -6.17 -16.80
C ALA A 97 -10.78 -7.68 -16.96
N ASP A 98 -9.83 -8.32 -17.64
CA ASP A 98 -9.67 -9.77 -17.64
C ASP A 98 -8.21 -10.10 -17.34
N LEU A 99 -7.90 -10.31 -16.06
CA LEU A 99 -6.54 -10.39 -15.57
C LEU A 99 -6.37 -11.64 -14.73
N THR A 100 -5.41 -12.48 -15.12
CA THR A 100 -5.04 -13.66 -14.34
C THR A 100 -3.72 -13.40 -13.60
N ARG A 101 -3.66 -13.85 -12.36
CA ARG A 101 -2.43 -13.96 -11.57
C ARG A 101 -2.31 -15.39 -11.07
N GLU A 102 -1.09 -15.88 -11.00
CA GLU A 102 -0.80 -17.21 -10.46
C GLU A 102 -0.31 -17.07 -9.02
N ILE A 103 -0.79 -17.95 -8.14
CA ILE A 103 -0.21 -18.20 -6.83
C ILE A 103 0.25 -19.65 -6.75
N THR A 104 1.33 -19.90 -6.02
CA THR A 104 1.80 -21.24 -5.68
C THR A 104 1.55 -21.48 -4.20
N VAL A 105 0.68 -22.45 -3.91
CA VAL A 105 0.44 -22.97 -2.56
C VAL A 105 1.47 -24.06 -2.31
N THR A 106 2.15 -24.01 -1.17
CA THR A 106 3.12 -25.04 -0.75
C THR A 106 2.73 -25.57 0.61
N ASN A 107 2.63 -26.89 0.73
CA ASN A 107 2.46 -27.58 2.00
C ASN A 107 3.81 -27.63 2.74
N LEU A 108 3.91 -27.05 3.93
CA LEU A 108 5.14 -27.08 4.73
C LEU A 108 5.19 -28.28 5.70
N SER A 109 4.09 -29.02 5.83
CA SER A 109 4.02 -30.16 6.74
C SER A 109 4.71 -31.39 6.17
N ASP A 110 4.82 -32.41 7.02
CA ASP A 110 5.32 -33.76 6.72
C ASP A 110 4.19 -34.74 6.34
N ARG A 111 2.96 -34.24 6.17
CA ARG A 111 1.76 -35.03 5.84
C ARG A 111 1.07 -34.43 4.62
N ALA A 112 0.35 -35.28 3.87
CA ALA A 112 -0.53 -34.78 2.82
C ALA A 112 -1.70 -33.99 3.43
N ASP A 113 -2.17 -32.95 2.75
CA ASP A 113 -3.34 -32.17 3.15
C ASP A 113 -4.07 -31.62 1.92
N ILE A 114 -5.35 -31.31 2.10
CA ILE A 114 -6.18 -30.66 1.10
C ILE A 114 -6.29 -29.18 1.47
N PHE A 115 -5.88 -28.29 0.57
CA PHE A 115 -5.97 -26.86 0.74
C PHE A 115 -7.11 -26.30 -0.10
N THR A 116 -8.10 -25.71 0.56
CA THR A 116 -9.19 -24.97 -0.10
C THR A 116 -8.83 -23.49 -0.20
N LEU A 117 -9.20 -22.88 -1.32
CA LEU A 117 -8.96 -21.47 -1.59
C LEU A 117 -10.31 -20.76 -1.78
N THR A 118 -10.57 -19.75 -0.96
CA THR A 118 -11.81 -18.98 -0.98
C THR A 118 -11.50 -17.50 -1.10
N PRO A 119 -12.08 -16.77 -2.06
CA PRO A 119 -11.91 -15.34 -2.11
C PRO A 119 -12.81 -14.67 -1.07
N GLU A 120 -12.25 -13.74 -0.31
CA GLU A 120 -12.96 -12.83 0.58
C GLU A 120 -12.81 -11.40 0.10
N VAL A 121 -13.83 -10.59 0.33
CA VAL A 121 -13.84 -9.16 0.00
C VAL A 121 -13.87 -8.33 1.28
N ARG A 122 -13.09 -7.25 1.34
CA ARG A 122 -13.06 -6.35 2.51
C ARG A 122 -14.18 -5.30 2.51
N ALA A 123 -14.80 -5.04 1.35
CA ALA A 123 -15.93 -4.15 1.15
C ALA A 123 -16.93 -4.78 0.16
N ALA A 124 -18.12 -4.23 -0.05
CA ALA A 124 -19.03 -4.77 -1.06
C ALA A 124 -18.39 -4.70 -2.48
N GLY A 125 -18.55 -5.77 -3.28
CA GLY A 125 -18.02 -5.81 -4.65
C GLY A 125 -17.78 -7.23 -5.16
N PRO A 126 -17.36 -7.36 -6.43
CA PRO A 126 -16.98 -8.65 -6.99
C PRO A 126 -15.71 -9.21 -6.33
N VAL A 127 -15.52 -10.51 -6.49
CA VAL A 127 -14.34 -11.25 -6.03
C VAL A 127 -13.66 -11.95 -7.22
N PRO A 128 -12.34 -12.20 -7.18
CA PRO A 128 -11.71 -12.99 -8.22
C PRO A 128 -12.21 -14.45 -8.20
N THR A 129 -12.22 -15.08 -9.36
CA THR A 129 -12.41 -16.53 -9.47
C THR A 129 -11.09 -17.25 -9.26
N ILE A 130 -11.14 -18.46 -8.68
CA ILE A 130 -9.95 -19.24 -8.33
C ILE A 130 -10.07 -20.63 -8.95
N THR A 131 -9.06 -21.02 -9.74
CA THR A 131 -9.05 -22.31 -10.45
C THR A 131 -7.66 -22.97 -10.40
N PRO A 132 -7.54 -24.18 -9.84
CA PRO A 132 -8.55 -24.87 -9.02
C PRO A 132 -8.73 -24.17 -7.66
N ASN A 133 -9.92 -24.24 -7.06
CA ASN A 133 -10.18 -23.72 -5.71
C ASN A 133 -9.90 -24.75 -4.60
N SER A 134 -9.39 -25.92 -4.95
CA SER A 134 -8.96 -26.96 -4.03
C SER A 134 -7.76 -27.69 -4.62
N VAL A 135 -6.72 -27.90 -3.82
CA VAL A 135 -5.50 -28.61 -4.21
C VAL A 135 -5.15 -29.65 -3.16
N ASN A 136 -4.81 -30.86 -3.60
CA ASN A 136 -4.33 -31.93 -2.73
C ASN A 136 -2.81 -31.98 -2.83
N LEU A 137 -2.12 -31.68 -1.74
CA LEU A 137 -0.66 -31.56 -1.70
C LEU A 137 -0.09 -32.58 -0.73
N GLY A 138 0.78 -33.44 -1.23
CA GLY A 138 1.66 -34.27 -0.42
C GLY A 138 2.61 -33.44 0.47
N PRO A 139 3.38 -34.11 1.34
CA PRO A 139 4.40 -33.46 2.15
C PRO A 139 5.36 -32.65 1.27
N ARG A 140 5.55 -31.37 1.62
CA ARG A 140 6.46 -30.45 0.88
C ARG A 140 6.10 -30.19 -0.58
N GLU A 141 4.94 -30.63 -1.03
CA GLU A 141 4.48 -30.41 -2.39
C GLU A 141 3.95 -28.99 -2.59
N SER A 142 4.05 -28.51 -3.82
CA SER A 142 3.54 -27.22 -4.25
C SER A 142 2.64 -27.38 -5.47
N GLN A 143 1.58 -26.58 -5.55
CA GLN A 143 0.76 -26.48 -6.76
C GLN A 143 0.43 -25.03 -7.07
N ARG A 144 0.42 -24.74 -8.38
CA ARG A 144 0.01 -23.46 -8.94
C ARG A 144 -1.51 -23.38 -9.06
N VAL A 145 -2.05 -22.22 -8.74
CA VAL A 145 -3.47 -21.89 -8.78
C VAL A 145 -3.64 -20.55 -9.46
N ASN A 146 -4.57 -20.47 -10.40
CA ASN A 146 -4.91 -19.23 -11.09
C ASN A 146 -5.98 -18.47 -10.31
N VAL A 147 -5.74 -17.17 -10.13
CA VAL A 147 -6.68 -16.20 -9.56
C VAL A 147 -7.02 -15.20 -10.66
N ARG A 148 -8.24 -15.27 -11.18
CA ARG A 148 -8.68 -14.49 -12.34
C ARG A 148 -9.70 -13.43 -11.93
N TRP A 149 -9.37 -12.19 -12.22
CA TRP A 149 -10.26 -11.05 -12.09
C TRP A 149 -10.88 -10.74 -13.45
N ASN A 150 -12.14 -11.14 -13.64
CA ASN A 150 -12.90 -10.92 -14.86
C ASN A 150 -14.15 -10.11 -14.51
N VAL A 151 -14.16 -8.84 -14.91
CA VAL A 151 -15.20 -7.87 -14.54
C VAL A 151 -15.45 -6.90 -15.69
N SER A 152 -16.66 -6.33 -15.74
CA SER A 152 -17.05 -5.31 -16.70
C SER A 152 -17.96 -4.29 -16.04
N GLY A 153 -17.79 -3.01 -16.39
CA GLY A 153 -18.69 -1.94 -15.93
C GLY A 153 -18.58 -1.64 -14.42
N LEU A 154 -17.43 -1.92 -13.80
CA LEU A 154 -17.21 -1.51 -12.42
C LEU A 154 -17.17 0.01 -12.29
N ALA A 155 -17.84 0.51 -11.27
CA ALA A 155 -17.78 1.90 -10.89
C ALA A 155 -16.35 2.29 -10.44
N PRO A 156 -15.98 3.56 -10.55
CA PRO A 156 -14.75 4.05 -9.95
C PRO A 156 -14.65 3.73 -8.46
N GLY A 157 -13.47 3.32 -8.03
CA GLY A 157 -13.23 2.93 -6.65
C GLY A 157 -12.13 1.91 -6.50
N GLU A 158 -12.07 1.35 -5.30
CA GLU A 158 -11.11 0.33 -4.92
C GLU A 158 -11.80 -0.97 -4.59
N TYR A 159 -11.27 -2.05 -5.17
CA TYR A 159 -11.71 -3.40 -4.94
C TYR A 159 -10.57 -4.18 -4.32
N GLN A 160 -10.80 -4.73 -3.13
CA GLN A 160 -9.77 -5.41 -2.37
C GLN A 160 -10.33 -6.47 -1.46
N GLY A 161 -9.47 -7.40 -1.09
CA GLY A 161 -9.85 -8.54 -0.28
C GLY A 161 -8.66 -9.44 0.01
N ALA A 162 -8.93 -10.71 0.27
CA ALA A 162 -7.90 -11.73 0.38
C ALA A 162 -8.32 -13.02 -0.32
N VAL A 163 -7.35 -13.83 -0.76
CA VAL A 163 -7.56 -15.25 -1.01
C VAL A 163 -7.20 -15.97 0.27
N ILE A 164 -8.21 -16.60 0.89
CA ILE A 164 -8.05 -17.39 2.10
C ILE A 164 -7.69 -18.81 1.72
N VAL A 165 -6.58 -19.31 2.25
CA VAL A 165 -6.09 -20.66 2.01
C VAL A 165 -6.13 -21.44 3.32
N THR A 166 -6.96 -22.49 3.35
CA THR A 166 -7.21 -23.30 4.53
C THR A 166 -6.86 -24.76 4.25
N GLY A 167 -5.93 -25.32 5.01
CA GLY A 167 -5.65 -26.77 5.03
C GLY A 167 -6.69 -27.51 5.87
N PHE A 168 -7.20 -28.64 5.38
CA PHE A 168 -8.25 -29.43 6.04
C PHE A 168 -7.77 -30.05 7.36
N GLN A 169 -6.58 -30.63 7.38
CA GLN A 169 -6.05 -31.33 8.55
C GLN A 169 -5.09 -30.47 9.39
N THR A 170 -4.43 -29.50 8.76
CA THR A 170 -3.26 -28.85 9.36
C THR A 170 -3.47 -27.38 9.74
N SER A 171 -4.59 -26.76 9.35
CA SER A 171 -4.75 -25.30 9.46
C SER A 171 -5.51 -24.86 10.71
N LEU A 172 -4.78 -24.48 11.77
CA LEU A 172 -5.32 -23.74 12.91
C LEU A 172 -5.56 -22.25 12.59
N THR A 173 -4.86 -21.70 11.60
CA THR A 173 -5.01 -20.31 11.14
C THR A 173 -4.85 -20.31 9.62
N PRO A 174 -5.84 -19.82 8.86
CA PRO A 174 -5.73 -19.78 7.41
C PRO A 174 -4.74 -18.72 6.96
N ALA A 175 -4.10 -18.94 5.80
CA ALA A 175 -3.28 -17.92 5.15
C ALA A 175 -4.18 -16.97 4.36
N ALA A 176 -4.06 -15.67 4.57
CA ALA A 176 -4.76 -14.64 3.82
C ALA A 176 -3.82 -13.94 2.84
N VAL A 177 -4.04 -14.10 1.54
CA VAL A 177 -3.26 -13.44 0.47
C VAL A 177 -4.00 -12.20 0.00
N PRO A 178 -3.59 -10.98 0.39
CA PRO A 178 -4.30 -9.77 0.00
C PRO A 178 -4.30 -9.60 -1.52
N TRP A 179 -5.43 -9.17 -2.07
CA TRP A 179 -5.54 -8.78 -3.47
C TRP A 179 -6.10 -7.37 -3.59
N TRP A 180 -5.70 -6.68 -4.68
CA TRP A 180 -6.10 -5.31 -4.94
C TRP A 180 -6.33 -5.04 -6.43
N PHE A 181 -7.37 -4.27 -6.74
CA PHE A 181 -7.71 -3.73 -8.04
C PHE A 181 -8.30 -2.32 -7.91
N GLY A 182 -7.94 -1.42 -8.83
CA GLY A 182 -8.42 -0.03 -8.83
C GLY A 182 -9.15 0.33 -10.13
N VAL A 183 -10.22 1.12 -9.98
CA VAL A 183 -10.91 1.77 -11.10
C VAL A 183 -10.82 3.29 -10.88
N PRO A 184 -10.12 4.03 -11.76
CA PRO A 184 -9.88 5.45 -11.54
C PRO A 184 -11.17 6.25 -11.72
N ALA A 185 -11.46 7.16 -10.80
CA ALA A 185 -12.59 8.10 -10.95
C ALA A 185 -12.27 9.27 -11.89
N GLN A 186 -10.99 9.52 -12.15
CA GLN A 186 -10.47 10.64 -12.94
C GLN A 186 -10.89 12.05 -12.44
N SER A 187 -11.57 12.12 -11.29
CA SER A 187 -11.85 13.34 -10.55
C SER A 187 -10.86 13.49 -9.40
N VAL A 188 -10.31 14.69 -9.24
CA VAL A 188 -9.39 15.00 -8.14
C VAL A 188 -10.19 15.06 -6.84
N ARG A 189 -9.78 14.28 -5.84
CA ARG A 189 -10.33 14.34 -4.49
C ARG A 189 -9.35 14.91 -3.48
N THR A 190 -8.07 14.64 -3.66
CA THR A 190 -7.02 15.03 -2.72
C THR A 190 -5.82 15.58 -3.47
N ILE A 191 -5.30 16.71 -2.97
CA ILE A 191 -4.01 17.27 -3.36
C ILE A 191 -3.04 16.98 -2.21
N THR A 192 -2.03 16.17 -2.44
CA THR A 192 -1.05 15.77 -1.43
C THR A 192 0.30 16.43 -1.70
N PRO A 193 0.81 17.29 -0.82
CA PRO A 193 2.20 17.74 -0.89
C PRO A 193 3.12 16.57 -0.57
N LEU A 194 4.07 16.30 -1.45
CA LEU A 194 5.05 15.22 -1.25
C LEU A 194 6.34 15.74 -0.63
N GLU A 195 6.76 16.91 -1.08
CA GLU A 195 7.97 17.58 -0.62
C GLU A 195 7.74 19.09 -0.78
N VAL A 196 7.82 19.81 0.33
CA VAL A 196 7.67 21.27 0.39
C VAL A 196 8.85 21.81 1.21
N PRO A 197 9.57 22.84 0.74
CA PRO A 197 10.64 23.44 1.50
C PRO A 197 10.16 23.97 2.86
N ASP A 198 10.84 23.60 3.94
CA ASP A 198 10.54 24.10 5.29
C ASP A 198 10.82 25.59 5.43
N THR A 199 11.80 26.11 4.67
CA THR A 199 12.17 27.52 4.60
C THR A 199 12.73 27.85 3.22
N ALA A 200 12.75 29.13 2.87
CA ALA A 200 13.36 29.64 1.65
C ALA A 200 14.10 30.96 1.92
N ARG A 201 15.05 31.30 1.05
CA ARG A 201 15.74 32.61 1.10
C ARG A 201 15.01 33.65 0.24
N PRO A 202 15.04 34.95 0.58
CA PRO A 202 14.53 35.99 -0.29
C PRO A 202 15.10 35.91 -1.71
N GLY A 203 14.24 36.00 -2.72
CA GLY A 203 14.62 35.96 -4.15
C GLY A 203 15.09 34.61 -4.69
N SER A 204 15.18 33.57 -3.85
CA SER A 204 15.64 32.24 -4.25
C SER A 204 14.61 31.49 -5.10
N GLU A 205 15.10 30.56 -5.92
CA GLU A 205 14.24 29.58 -6.58
C GLU A 205 13.99 28.39 -5.65
N GLN A 206 12.74 27.99 -5.54
CA GLN A 206 12.29 26.87 -4.73
C GLN A 206 11.49 25.91 -5.60
N ALA A 207 11.46 24.65 -5.19
CA ALA A 207 10.64 23.64 -5.81
C ALA A 207 9.85 22.85 -4.77
N PHE A 208 8.63 22.47 -5.12
CA PHE A 208 7.84 21.53 -4.34
C PHE A 208 7.08 20.57 -5.25
N PHE A 209 6.72 19.42 -4.69
CA PHE A 209 6.01 18.35 -5.40
C PHE A 209 4.60 18.15 -4.85
N LEU A 210 3.66 17.97 -5.75
CA LEU A 210 2.25 17.74 -5.46
C LEU A 210 1.80 16.45 -6.14
N ARG A 211 0.93 15.67 -5.49
CA ARG A 211 0.24 14.55 -6.12
C ARG A 211 -1.27 14.72 -6.05
N LEU A 212 -1.91 14.56 -7.20
CA LEU A 212 -3.35 14.55 -7.36
C LEU A 212 -3.85 13.11 -7.33
N THR A 213 -4.79 12.81 -6.44
CA THR A 213 -5.45 11.49 -6.39
C THR A 213 -6.95 11.62 -6.33
N ASP A 214 -7.63 10.58 -6.82
CA ASP A 214 -9.06 10.41 -6.61
C ASP A 214 -9.38 9.92 -5.18
N ALA A 215 -10.67 9.66 -4.90
CA ALA A 215 -11.12 9.20 -3.59
C ALA A 215 -10.58 7.81 -3.22
N ALA A 216 -10.16 7.01 -4.21
CA ALA A 216 -9.50 5.74 -3.99
C ALA A 216 -7.98 5.90 -3.82
N GLY A 217 -7.42 7.11 -3.89
CA GLY A 217 -5.97 7.32 -3.83
C GLY A 217 -5.25 6.95 -5.15
N ILE A 218 -5.99 6.74 -6.24
CA ILE A 218 -5.41 6.46 -7.56
C ILE A 218 -4.96 7.80 -8.18
N PRO A 219 -3.75 7.88 -8.76
CA PRO A 219 -3.28 9.13 -9.34
C PRO A 219 -4.15 9.62 -10.50
N VAL A 220 -4.46 10.92 -10.51
CA VAL A 220 -5.24 11.58 -11.56
C VAL A 220 -4.28 12.30 -12.51
N THR A 221 -4.26 11.88 -13.78
CA THR A 221 -3.38 12.44 -14.82
C THR A 221 -4.10 13.31 -15.85
N SER A 222 -5.43 13.34 -15.83
CA SER A 222 -6.27 14.12 -16.76
C SER A 222 -6.42 15.59 -16.37
N VAL A 223 -5.96 15.97 -15.17
CA VAL A 223 -6.10 17.33 -14.62
C VAL A 223 -4.71 17.88 -14.33
N THR A 224 -4.41 19.07 -14.85
CA THR A 224 -3.21 19.85 -14.49
C THR A 224 -3.57 20.81 -13.35
N PRO A 225 -2.82 20.87 -12.24
CA PRO A 225 -3.09 21.79 -11.15
C PRO A 225 -2.74 23.22 -11.55
N GLU A 226 -3.55 24.16 -11.10
CA GLU A 226 -3.24 25.57 -11.14
C GLU A 226 -2.57 25.97 -9.83
N VAL A 227 -1.48 26.75 -9.91
CA VAL A 227 -0.76 27.25 -8.74
C VAL A 227 -0.70 28.76 -8.80
N ARG A 228 -1.11 29.41 -7.72
CA ARG A 228 -1.14 30.87 -7.59
C ARG A 228 -0.41 31.29 -6.31
N ALA A 229 0.35 32.37 -6.37
CA ALA A 229 0.90 33.00 -5.17
C ALA A 229 -0.26 33.69 -4.43
N GLY A 230 -0.27 33.61 -3.10
CA GLY A 230 -1.29 34.24 -2.28
C GLY A 230 -1.25 35.77 -2.34
N ALA A 231 -2.38 36.39 -2.00
CA ALA A 231 -2.56 37.83 -2.03
C ALA A 231 -1.48 38.57 -1.22
N GLY A 232 -0.85 39.58 -1.83
CA GLY A 232 0.24 40.37 -1.23
C GLY A 232 1.64 39.75 -1.34
N GLY A 233 1.77 38.52 -1.88
CA GLY A 233 3.05 37.90 -2.16
C GLY A 233 3.72 38.44 -3.43
N THR A 234 5.04 38.50 -3.44
CA THR A 234 5.85 38.86 -4.63
C THR A 234 6.46 37.65 -5.32
N ALA A 235 6.15 36.44 -4.85
CA ALA A 235 6.63 35.21 -5.48
C ALA A 235 5.95 34.97 -6.84
N THR A 236 6.72 34.45 -7.79
CA THR A 236 6.24 34.12 -9.14
C THR A 236 6.35 32.62 -9.38
N ILE A 237 5.32 32.03 -10.00
CA ILE A 237 5.34 30.64 -10.42
C ILE A 237 6.09 30.59 -11.75
N THR A 238 7.22 29.88 -11.79
CA THR A 238 8.05 29.77 -12.98
C THR A 238 7.75 28.50 -13.77
N THR A 239 7.30 27.43 -13.11
CA THR A 239 6.94 26.17 -13.77
C THR A 239 5.89 25.41 -12.99
N VAL A 240 4.93 24.82 -13.71
CA VAL A 240 4.08 23.72 -13.23
C VAL A 240 4.12 22.65 -14.31
N ALA A 241 4.64 21.47 -13.99
CA ALA A 241 4.76 20.41 -14.98
C ALA A 241 4.61 19.03 -14.34
N ALA A 242 4.06 18.08 -15.10
CA ALA A 242 3.89 16.70 -14.66
C ALA A 242 5.26 16.01 -14.50
N GLU A 243 5.40 15.21 -13.45
CA GLU A 243 6.57 14.35 -13.23
C GLU A 243 6.42 13.07 -14.07
N PRO A 244 7.24 12.88 -15.12
CA PRO A 244 7.06 11.78 -16.07
C PRO A 244 7.19 10.38 -15.44
N ARG A 245 7.90 10.26 -14.30
CA ARG A 245 8.12 8.96 -13.64
C ARG A 245 7.08 8.65 -12.56
N LEU A 246 6.29 9.64 -12.15
CA LEU A 246 5.32 9.51 -11.07
C LEU A 246 3.95 9.99 -11.56
N PRO A 247 3.07 9.09 -12.02
CA PRO A 247 1.74 9.45 -12.48
C PRO A 247 0.98 10.30 -11.45
N GLY A 248 0.28 11.32 -11.96
CA GLY A 248 -0.50 12.28 -11.17
C GLY A 248 0.33 13.18 -10.25
N THR A 249 1.66 13.14 -10.35
CA THR A 249 2.56 14.04 -9.60
C THR A 249 2.99 15.20 -10.48
N TYR A 250 3.10 16.37 -9.89
CA TYR A 250 3.54 17.60 -10.52
C TYR A 250 4.69 18.20 -9.72
N PHE A 251 5.72 18.66 -10.42
CA PHE A 251 6.72 19.53 -9.82
C PHE A 251 6.35 20.98 -10.11
N VAL A 252 6.54 21.83 -9.11
CA VAL A 252 6.27 23.26 -9.20
C VAL A 252 7.57 23.98 -8.86
N ARG A 253 7.97 24.92 -9.72
CA ARG A 253 9.06 25.86 -9.42
C ARG A 253 8.49 27.24 -9.19
N VAL A 254 9.00 27.89 -8.16
CA VAL A 254 8.62 29.23 -7.77
C VAL A 254 9.86 30.05 -7.49
N ARG A 255 9.85 31.32 -7.90
CA ARG A 255 10.83 32.29 -7.45
C ARG A 255 10.24 33.09 -6.31
N MET A 256 10.88 33.05 -5.14
CA MET A 256 10.40 33.73 -3.95
C MET A 256 10.51 35.25 -4.08
N GLY A 257 9.64 35.95 -3.34
CA GLY A 257 9.74 37.39 -3.15
C GLY A 257 11.07 37.81 -2.51
N THR A 258 11.44 39.09 -2.67
CA THR A 258 12.68 39.66 -2.10
C THR A 258 12.52 40.11 -0.65
N ALA A 259 11.30 40.14 -0.12
CA ALA A 259 11.03 40.43 1.28
C ALA A 259 10.98 39.15 2.12
N ALA A 260 11.43 39.22 3.37
CA ALA A 260 11.21 38.18 4.36
C ALA A 260 9.72 38.12 4.75
N GLY A 261 9.26 36.94 5.18
CA GLY A 261 7.87 36.69 5.55
C GLY A 261 7.36 35.36 5.01
N THR A 262 6.22 34.91 5.52
CA THR A 262 5.61 33.65 5.04
C THR A 262 4.94 33.89 3.70
N GLN A 263 5.40 33.20 2.67
CA GLN A 263 4.75 33.20 1.36
C GLN A 263 3.72 32.07 1.31
N SER A 264 2.50 32.38 0.90
CA SER A 264 1.47 31.39 0.64
C SER A 264 1.35 31.07 -0.85
N PHE A 265 0.97 29.83 -1.15
CA PHE A 265 0.66 29.34 -2.49
C PHE A 265 -0.66 28.57 -2.45
N THR A 266 -1.62 28.97 -3.28
CA THR A 266 -2.87 28.25 -3.47
C THR A 266 -2.71 27.32 -4.66
N VAL A 267 -2.97 26.04 -4.43
CA VAL A 267 -3.01 24.99 -5.45
C VAL A 267 -4.45 24.58 -5.66
N ALA A 268 -4.95 24.67 -6.90
CA ALA A 268 -6.31 24.29 -7.26
C ALA A 268 -6.28 23.19 -8.34
N ALA A 269 -7.05 22.12 -8.16
CA ALA A 269 -7.20 21.06 -9.14
C ALA A 269 -8.54 20.35 -8.98
N GLY A 270 -9.33 20.25 -10.06
CA GLY A 270 -10.58 19.50 -10.09
C GLY A 270 -11.61 19.93 -9.03
N GLY A 271 -11.65 21.23 -8.69
CA GLY A 271 -12.53 21.77 -7.66
C GLY A 271 -12.04 21.59 -6.21
N VAL A 272 -10.85 21.02 -6.02
CA VAL A 272 -10.16 20.93 -4.72
C VAL A 272 -9.10 22.02 -4.63
N GLU A 273 -8.99 22.65 -3.46
CA GLU A 273 -7.96 23.64 -3.17
C GLU A 273 -7.11 23.23 -1.96
N LEU A 274 -5.82 23.58 -2.01
CA LEU A 274 -4.87 23.44 -0.93
C LEU A 274 -4.02 24.71 -0.82
N THR A 275 -3.81 25.22 0.39
CA THR A 275 -2.87 26.31 0.64
C THR A 275 -1.58 25.76 1.25
N LEU A 276 -0.46 26.07 0.61
CA LEU A 276 0.89 25.82 1.11
C LEU A 276 1.51 27.09 1.67
N LEU A 277 2.32 26.96 2.71
CA LEU A 277 3.04 28.05 3.34
C LEU A 277 4.52 27.74 3.34
N ILE A 278 5.33 28.66 2.82
CA ILE A 278 6.80 28.58 2.83
C ILE A 278 7.34 29.83 3.54
N PRO A 279 7.89 29.69 4.75
CA PRO A 279 8.59 30.77 5.44
C PRO A 279 9.79 31.27 4.62
N VAL A 280 9.90 32.59 4.43
CA VAL A 280 11.07 33.23 3.83
C VAL A 280 11.91 33.90 4.92
N GLN A 281 13.15 33.45 5.09
CA GLN A 281 14.11 33.91 6.10
C GLN A 281 15.49 34.18 5.49
#